data_AF-A0A6M4BWA2-F1
#
_entry.id   AF-A0A6M4BWA2-F1
#
_cell.length_a   1.000
_cell.length_b   1.000
_cell.length_c   1.000
_cell.angle_alpha   90.00
_cell.angle_beta   90.00
_cell.angle_gamma   90.00
#
_symmetry.space_group_name_H-M   'P 1'
#
loop_
_entity.id
_entity.type
_entity.pdbx_description
1 polymer ?
#
loop_
_entity_poly.entity_id
_entity_poly.type
_entity_poly.pdbx_seq_one_letter_code
_entity_poly.pdbx_strand_id
1 'polypeptide(L)'
;KNKNPGLQKYALDCILNYKNKNVVPYKNNLQNLVDEKKFKDELTQFKITEDAKNIQPEHREHIIPLILRILYGKMTSKLGADKKGGGQTRRSLVMRYLAGCNEDELKLFIEMAFTQFKQYMHMGPLKIREHVTANLDLKSVIAPGKLHSVLNLFEVVREYFGGYMKDDLLSQLFNIFYAVSSTIGGVLEKGYKVHVGYVKVMKNLRTLSLSILRKLFEQFDKYPWSKEEVYVIFRTLLWPLINKLHIEGVINPTILLKLLNTWCLNPRFYILLVTCPE
;
A
#
# COMPACT_ATOMS: atom_id res chain seq x y z
N LYS A 1 -5.23 12.17 10.66
CA LYS A 1 -5.73 11.27 9.59
C LYS A 1 -7.11 11.68 9.03
N ASN A 2 -7.83 12.65 9.62
CA ASN A 2 -9.14 13.04 9.07
C ASN A 2 -8.97 13.75 7.71
N LYS A 3 -9.96 13.65 6.83
CA LYS A 3 -9.98 14.22 5.47
C LYS A 3 -10.50 15.65 5.42
N ASN A 4 -11.25 16.06 6.45
CA ASN A 4 -11.85 17.38 6.52
C ASN A 4 -10.78 18.43 6.88
N PRO A 5 -10.55 19.44 6.03
CA PRO A 5 -9.52 20.45 6.25
C PRO A 5 -9.80 21.34 7.48
N GLY A 6 -11.07 21.63 7.78
CA GLY A 6 -11.43 22.38 9.00
C GLY A 6 -11.06 21.61 10.26
N LEU A 7 -11.37 20.31 10.32
CA LEU A 7 -10.98 19.46 11.44
C LEU A 7 -9.46 19.28 11.55
N GLN A 8 -8.75 19.20 10.41
CA GLN A 8 -7.28 19.18 10.42
C GLN A 8 -6.72 20.48 11.04
N LYS A 9 -7.30 21.63 10.71
CA LYS A 9 -6.88 22.93 11.25
C LYS A 9 -7.09 23.00 12.76
N TYR A 10 -8.29 22.69 13.25
CA TYR A 10 -8.56 22.70 14.70
C TYR A 10 -7.67 21.71 15.45
N ALA A 11 -7.47 20.50 14.92
CA ALA A 11 -6.58 19.52 15.54
C ALA A 11 -5.13 20.00 15.58
N LEU A 12 -4.65 20.66 14.51
CA LEU A 12 -3.32 21.25 14.48
C LEU A 12 -3.19 22.38 15.52
N ASP A 13 -4.19 23.26 15.63
CA ASP A 13 -4.19 24.33 16.62
C ASP A 13 -4.15 23.77 18.06
N CYS A 14 -4.90 22.70 18.35
CA CYS A 14 -4.81 21.98 19.63
C CYS A 14 -3.40 21.44 19.88
N ILE A 15 -2.75 20.84 18.88
CA ILE A 15 -1.39 20.30 19.01
C ILE A 15 -0.38 21.43 19.27
N LEU A 16 -0.52 22.56 18.57
CA LEU A 16 0.36 23.72 18.73
C LEU A 16 0.22 24.37 20.12
N ASN A 17 -0.95 24.27 20.75
CA ASN A 17 -1.18 24.78 22.10
C ASN A 17 -0.39 24.04 23.18
N TYR A 18 0.10 22.82 22.92
CA TYR A 18 1.02 22.13 23.83
C TYR A 18 2.44 22.76 23.85
N LYS A 19 2.71 23.74 22.98
CA LYS A 19 3.97 24.53 22.94
C LYS A 19 5.24 23.66 22.94
N ASN A 20 5.21 22.54 22.24
CA ASN A 20 6.40 21.70 22.08
C ASN A 20 7.49 22.48 21.35
N LYS A 21 8.66 22.63 21.98
CA LYS A 21 9.82 23.38 21.46
C LYS A 21 10.27 22.90 20.08
N ASN A 22 10.10 21.61 19.79
CA ASN A 22 10.49 21.00 18.52
C ASN A 22 9.48 21.27 17.39
N VAL A 23 8.27 21.70 17.73
CA VAL A 23 7.16 21.88 16.77
C VAL A 23 6.87 23.35 16.48
N VAL A 24 6.96 24.20 17.51
CA VAL A 24 6.66 25.63 17.42
C VAL A 24 7.37 26.37 16.27
N PRO A 25 8.66 26.11 15.96
CA PRO A 25 9.36 26.77 14.85
C PRO A 25 8.69 26.55 13.49
N TYR A 26 7.99 25.42 13.31
CA TYR A 26 7.38 25.00 12.03
C TYR A 26 5.89 25.28 11.96
N LYS A 27 5.34 26.04 12.91
CA LYS A 27 3.89 26.33 12.98
C LYS A 27 3.33 26.85 11.66
N ASN A 28 3.99 27.82 11.04
CA ASN A 28 3.53 28.43 9.80
C ASN A 28 3.55 27.42 8.64
N ASN A 29 4.60 26.60 8.54
CA ASN A 29 4.70 25.55 7.53
C ASN A 29 3.58 24.52 7.68
N LEU A 30 3.33 24.06 8.91
CA LEU A 30 2.25 23.10 9.19
C LEU A 30 0.87 23.67 8.86
N GLN A 31 0.62 24.96 9.16
CA GLN A 31 -0.63 25.62 8.81
C GLN A 31 -0.80 25.79 7.29
N ASN A 32 0.27 26.13 6.57
CA ASN A 32 0.27 26.23 5.11
C ASN A 32 0.06 24.85 4.44
N LEU A 33 0.57 23.75 5.03
CA LEU A 33 0.29 22.38 4.56
C LEU A 33 -1.18 21.98 4.77
N VAL A 34 -1.86 22.54 5.76
CA VAL A 34 -3.30 22.33 5.98
C VAL A 34 -4.15 23.23 5.06
N ASP A 35 -3.66 24.39 4.64
CA ASP A 35 -4.38 25.29 3.72
C ASP A 35 -4.34 24.77 2.27
N GLU A 36 -5.51 24.59 1.65
CA GLU A 36 -5.58 24.08 0.27
C GLU A 36 -4.97 25.02 -0.79
N LYS A 37 -5.02 26.34 -0.56
CA LYS A 37 -4.52 27.33 -1.52
C LYS A 37 -2.99 27.34 -1.52
N LYS A 38 -2.39 27.25 -0.35
CA LYS A 38 -0.94 27.30 -0.15
C LYS A 38 -0.26 25.94 -0.25
N PHE A 39 -1.04 24.84 -0.20
CA PHE A 39 -0.52 23.48 -0.14
C PHE A 39 0.56 23.17 -1.18
N LYS A 40 0.33 23.51 -2.45
CA LYS A 40 1.28 23.19 -3.54
C LYS A 40 2.59 23.96 -3.40
N ASP A 41 2.49 25.25 -3.08
CA ASP A 41 3.64 26.14 -2.92
C ASP A 41 4.43 25.78 -1.67
N GLU A 42 3.74 25.35 -0.60
CA GLU A 42 4.41 24.90 0.62
C GLU A 42 5.19 23.60 0.39
N LEU A 43 4.66 22.64 -0.37
CA LEU A 43 5.39 21.41 -0.69
C LEU A 43 6.68 21.66 -1.50
N THR A 44 6.75 22.74 -2.28
CA THR A 44 7.97 23.08 -3.05
C THR A 44 8.98 23.86 -2.21
N GLN A 45 8.52 24.73 -1.31
CA GLN A 45 9.37 25.54 -0.44
C GLN A 45 9.90 24.76 0.77
N PHE A 46 9.03 24.03 1.46
CA PHE A 46 9.34 23.31 2.70
C PHE A 46 9.73 21.85 2.43
N LYS A 47 10.87 21.62 1.78
CA LYS A 47 11.38 20.27 1.46
C LYS A 47 11.74 19.48 2.73
N ILE A 48 11.36 18.20 2.77
CA ILE A 48 11.58 17.26 3.89
C ILE A 48 12.93 16.53 3.83
N THR A 49 13.64 16.62 2.70
CA THR A 49 14.96 16.01 2.49
C THR A 49 16.00 16.52 3.47
N GLU A 50 16.89 15.65 3.93
CA GLU A 50 17.96 16.01 4.87
C GLU A 50 18.86 17.13 4.32
N ASP A 51 19.14 17.12 3.01
CA ASP A 51 19.97 18.12 2.33
C ASP A 51 19.40 19.55 2.37
N ALA A 52 18.08 19.68 2.48
CA ALA A 52 17.43 20.99 2.43
C ALA A 52 17.59 21.77 3.74
N LYS A 53 17.98 21.10 4.85
CA LYS A 53 18.15 21.69 6.19
C LYS A 53 16.96 22.52 6.70
N ASN A 54 15.78 22.31 6.11
CA ASN A 54 14.55 23.00 6.51
C ASN A 54 14.04 22.50 7.86
N ILE A 55 14.32 21.26 8.23
CA ILE A 55 13.92 20.65 9.50
C ILE A 55 15.20 20.22 10.21
N GLN A 56 15.39 20.69 11.44
CA GLN A 56 16.55 20.31 12.25
C GLN A 56 16.42 18.84 12.66
N PRO A 57 17.52 18.06 12.65
CA PRO A 57 17.50 16.63 12.99
C PRO A 57 16.77 16.33 14.31
N GLU A 58 16.99 17.15 15.33
CA GLU A 58 16.42 17.01 16.68
C GLU A 58 14.90 17.20 16.69
N HIS A 59 14.38 17.94 15.72
CA HIS A 59 12.95 18.21 15.61
C HIS A 59 12.20 17.17 14.77
N ARG A 60 12.91 16.38 13.95
CA ARG A 60 12.30 15.45 12.98
C ARG A 60 11.40 14.41 13.64
N GLU A 61 11.85 13.83 14.77
CA GLU A 61 11.07 12.83 15.52
C GLU A 61 9.66 13.31 15.85
N HIS A 62 9.49 14.61 16.10
CA HIS A 62 8.21 15.20 16.49
C HIS A 62 7.43 15.77 15.29
N ILE A 63 8.13 16.35 14.33
CA ILE A 63 7.52 17.05 13.18
C ILE A 63 7.08 16.09 12.08
N ILE A 64 7.91 15.11 11.74
CA ILE A 64 7.64 14.22 10.61
C ILE A 64 6.33 13.44 10.83
N PRO A 65 6.05 12.85 12.01
CA PRO A 65 4.76 12.21 12.25
C PRO A 65 3.55 13.13 12.09
N LEU A 66 3.70 14.45 12.29
CA LEU A 66 2.63 15.42 12.06
C LEU A 66 2.44 15.68 10.56
N ILE A 67 3.53 15.92 9.83
CA ILE A 67 3.51 16.10 8.37
C ILE A 67 2.88 14.88 7.70
N LEU A 68 3.33 13.67 8.03
CA LEU A 68 2.77 12.42 7.49
C LEU A 68 1.25 12.33 7.70
N ARG A 69 0.76 12.66 8.91
CA ARG A 69 -0.67 12.62 9.23
C ARG A 69 -1.50 13.66 8.46
N ILE A 70 -0.94 14.84 8.22
CA ILE A 70 -1.57 15.90 7.42
C ILE A 70 -1.63 15.46 5.96
N LEU A 71 -0.48 15.06 5.39
CA LEU A 71 -0.34 14.66 3.99
C LEU A 71 -1.19 13.43 3.65
N TYR A 72 -1.27 12.43 4.54
CA TYR A 72 -2.16 11.29 4.36
C TYR A 72 -3.63 11.70 4.33
N GLY A 73 -4.03 12.65 5.18
CA GLY A 73 -5.38 13.22 5.16
C GLY A 73 -5.67 13.94 3.84
N LYS A 74 -4.72 14.73 3.33
CA LYS A 74 -4.81 15.43 2.03
C LYS A 74 -4.89 14.47 0.85
N MET A 75 -4.11 13.40 0.87
CA MET A 75 -4.08 12.37 -0.16
C MET A 75 -5.40 11.59 -0.23
N THR A 76 -6.02 11.31 0.92
CA THR A 76 -7.25 10.49 0.99
C THR A 76 -8.54 11.30 0.91
N SER A 77 -8.44 12.63 0.93
CA SER A 77 -9.57 13.54 0.77
C SER A 77 -10.06 13.56 -0.68
N LYS A 78 -11.39 13.56 -0.85
CA LYS A 78 -12.05 13.73 -2.15
C LYS A 78 -12.25 15.21 -2.52
N LEU A 79 -11.95 16.14 -1.62
CA LEU A 79 -12.08 17.57 -1.87
C LEU A 79 -11.10 17.98 -2.98
N GLY A 80 -11.63 18.42 -4.13
CA GLY A 80 -10.86 18.72 -5.35
C GLY A 80 -10.77 17.57 -6.37
N ALA A 81 -11.42 16.42 -6.12
CA ALA A 81 -11.54 15.32 -7.09
C ALA A 81 -12.57 15.60 -8.21
N ASP A 82 -13.35 16.68 -8.09
CA ASP A 82 -14.41 17.05 -9.04
C ASP A 82 -13.89 17.47 -10.42
N LYS A 83 -12.60 17.78 -10.54
CA LYS A 83 -11.93 17.92 -11.84
C LYS A 83 -11.32 16.56 -12.22
N LYS A 84 -11.72 16.00 -13.37
CA LYS A 84 -11.18 14.75 -13.93
C LYS A 84 -9.64 14.71 -13.76
N GLY A 85 -9.15 13.84 -12.87
CA GLY A 85 -7.72 13.63 -12.61
C GLY A 85 -7.08 14.41 -11.46
N GLY A 86 -7.76 15.41 -10.86
CA GLY A 86 -7.19 16.25 -9.80
C GLY A 86 -6.75 15.50 -8.54
N GLY A 87 -7.49 14.46 -8.16
CA GLY A 87 -7.12 13.57 -7.06
C GLY A 87 -5.83 12.77 -7.31
N GLN A 88 -5.62 12.31 -8.55
CA GLN A 88 -4.42 11.57 -8.93
C GLN A 88 -3.19 12.48 -8.93
N THR A 89 -3.31 13.70 -9.46
CA THR A 89 -2.22 14.69 -9.44
C THR A 89 -1.83 15.07 -8.01
N ARG A 90 -2.81 15.30 -7.13
CA ARG A 90 -2.54 15.61 -5.72
C ARG A 90 -1.84 14.45 -5.01
N ARG A 91 -2.27 13.22 -5.27
CA ARG A 91 -1.63 12.01 -4.73
C ARG A 91 -0.19 11.86 -5.20
N SER A 92 0.06 12.04 -6.50
CA SER A 92 1.41 12.03 -7.07
C SER A 92 2.32 13.07 -6.42
N LEU A 93 1.81 14.30 -6.22
CA LEU A 93 2.56 15.37 -5.59
C LEU A 93 2.95 15.03 -4.14
N VAL A 94 1.99 14.49 -3.36
CA VAL A 94 2.26 14.04 -1.99
C VAL A 94 3.29 12.92 -1.95
N MET A 95 3.16 11.90 -2.81
CA MET A 95 4.11 10.78 -2.82
C MET A 95 5.51 11.23 -3.24
N ARG A 96 5.62 12.14 -4.21
CA ARG A 96 6.91 12.71 -4.62
C ARG A 96 7.56 13.53 -3.49
N TYR A 97 6.77 14.27 -2.73
CA TYR A 97 7.28 14.98 -1.56
C TYR A 97 7.78 14.01 -0.48
N LEU A 98 7.00 12.96 -0.20
CA LEU A 98 7.37 11.92 0.77
C LEU A 98 8.59 11.09 0.35
N ALA A 99 8.95 11.09 -0.93
CA ALA A 99 10.17 10.42 -1.41
C ALA A 99 11.44 11.06 -0.85
N GLY A 100 11.35 12.26 -0.27
CA GLY A 100 12.44 12.88 0.47
C GLY A 100 12.58 12.44 1.94
N CYS A 101 11.69 11.56 2.43
CA CYS A 101 11.81 10.99 3.77
C CYS A 101 12.94 9.96 3.82
N ASN A 102 13.57 9.80 4.98
CA ASN A 102 14.46 8.66 5.21
C ASN A 102 13.65 7.36 5.40
N GLU A 103 14.35 6.24 5.52
CA GLU A 103 13.71 4.92 5.56
C GLU A 103 12.83 4.70 6.80
N ASP A 104 13.25 5.17 7.97
CA ASP A 104 12.48 5.05 9.21
C ASP A 104 11.19 5.89 9.16
N GLU A 105 11.26 7.09 8.58
CA GLU A 105 10.11 7.95 8.36
C GLU A 105 9.14 7.37 7.32
N LEU A 106 9.68 6.73 6.28
CA LEU A 106 8.88 6.03 5.30
C LEU A 106 8.19 4.80 5.91
N LYS A 107 8.88 4.06 6.79
CA LYS A 107 8.28 2.98 7.58
C LYS A 107 7.13 3.50 8.43
N LEU A 108 7.31 4.64 9.12
CA LEU A 108 6.24 5.28 9.87
C LEU A 108 5.04 5.64 8.97
N PHE A 109 5.28 6.10 7.74
CA PHE A 109 4.22 6.35 6.78
C PHE A 109 3.47 5.08 6.40
N ILE A 110 4.17 3.97 6.10
CA ILE A 110 3.57 2.68 5.73
C ILE A 110 2.73 2.14 6.90
N GLU A 111 3.26 2.10 8.12
CA GLU A 111 2.49 1.66 9.30
C GLU A 111 1.24 2.51 9.54
N MET A 112 1.37 3.82 9.33
CA MET A 112 0.26 4.76 9.45
C MET A 112 -0.78 4.56 8.34
N ALA A 113 -0.34 4.32 7.11
CA ALA A 113 -1.15 4.16 5.92
C ALA A 113 -1.93 2.83 5.93
N PHE A 114 -1.31 1.78 6.45
CA PHE A 114 -1.82 0.42 6.48
C PHE A 114 -2.14 -0.05 7.90
N THR A 115 -2.64 0.82 8.77
CA THR A 115 -2.86 0.52 10.20
C THR A 115 -3.66 -0.77 10.46
N GLN A 116 -4.62 -1.13 9.60
CA GLN A 116 -5.40 -2.38 9.72
C GLN A 116 -4.57 -3.65 9.46
N PHE A 117 -3.45 -3.52 8.76
CA PHE A 117 -2.55 -4.60 8.40
C PHE A 117 -1.18 -4.46 9.08
N LYS A 118 -1.01 -3.48 9.98
CA LYS A 118 0.26 -3.20 10.66
C LYS A 118 0.79 -4.44 11.39
N GLN A 119 -0.08 -5.21 12.04
CA GLN A 119 0.32 -6.43 12.76
C GLN A 119 1.03 -7.45 11.86
N TYR A 120 0.69 -7.50 10.57
CA TYR A 120 1.25 -8.46 9.64
C TYR A 120 2.63 -8.06 9.13
N MET A 121 3.02 -6.77 9.23
CA MET A 121 4.31 -6.29 8.72
C MET A 121 5.48 -7.06 9.31
N HIS A 122 5.40 -7.45 10.59
CA HIS A 122 6.46 -8.14 11.32
C HIS A 122 6.26 -9.66 11.42
N MET A 123 5.29 -10.22 10.68
CA MET A 123 5.01 -11.64 10.66
C MET A 123 5.63 -12.31 9.42
N GLY A 124 6.02 -13.59 9.55
CA GLY A 124 6.43 -14.39 8.40
C GLY A 124 5.26 -14.67 7.45
N PRO A 125 5.47 -14.73 6.12
CA PRO A 125 4.41 -14.92 5.13
C PRO A 125 3.50 -16.12 5.41
N LEU A 126 4.06 -17.27 5.79
CA LEU A 126 3.27 -18.46 6.08
C LEU A 126 2.36 -18.24 7.30
N LYS A 127 2.91 -17.66 8.37
CA LYS A 127 2.16 -17.31 9.60
C LYS A 127 1.04 -16.30 9.31
N ILE A 128 1.26 -15.35 8.40
CA ILE A 128 0.21 -14.40 7.97
C ILE A 128 -0.96 -15.17 7.39
N ARG A 129 -0.71 -16.10 6.45
CA ARG A 129 -1.77 -16.89 5.83
C ARG A 129 -2.53 -17.71 6.86
N GLU A 130 -1.82 -18.43 7.72
CA GLU A 130 -2.42 -19.25 8.78
C GLU A 130 -3.29 -18.43 9.72
N HIS A 131 -2.76 -17.30 10.21
CA HIS A 131 -3.47 -16.39 11.08
C HIS A 131 -4.71 -15.80 10.41
N VAL A 132 -4.61 -15.36 9.15
CA VAL A 132 -5.74 -14.81 8.40
C VAL A 132 -6.81 -15.87 8.21
N THR A 133 -6.45 -17.09 7.80
CA THR A 133 -7.40 -18.18 7.57
C THR A 133 -8.09 -18.62 8.86
N ALA A 134 -7.36 -18.75 9.96
CA ALA A 134 -7.88 -19.14 11.26
C ALA A 134 -8.88 -18.11 11.83
N ASN A 135 -8.59 -16.82 11.67
CA ASN A 135 -9.40 -15.74 12.23
C ASN A 135 -10.44 -15.15 11.23
N LEU A 136 -10.60 -15.76 10.06
CA LEU A 136 -11.54 -15.27 9.05
C LEU A 136 -12.99 -15.60 9.42
N ASP A 137 -13.69 -14.60 9.99
CA ASP A 137 -15.15 -14.59 10.13
C ASP A 137 -15.81 -13.92 8.91
N LEU A 138 -16.66 -14.68 8.21
CA LEU A 138 -17.41 -14.22 7.03
C LEU A 138 -18.41 -13.09 7.36
N LYS A 139 -18.84 -12.96 8.63
CA LYS A 139 -19.76 -11.90 9.06
C LYS A 139 -19.06 -10.57 9.31
N SER A 140 -17.77 -10.58 9.60
CA SER A 140 -16.99 -9.39 9.95
C SER A 140 -15.75 -9.17 9.06
N VAL A 141 -15.81 -9.62 7.81
CA VAL A 141 -14.71 -9.43 6.83
C VAL A 141 -14.51 -7.94 6.54
N ILE A 142 -13.25 -7.55 6.32
CA ILE A 142 -12.91 -6.22 5.81
C ILE A 142 -13.68 -5.95 4.51
N ALA A 143 -14.44 -4.86 4.50
CA ALA A 143 -15.27 -4.48 3.35
C ALA A 143 -14.45 -4.43 2.03
N PRO A 144 -14.99 -4.92 0.90
CA PRO A 144 -14.23 -5.03 -0.35
C PRO A 144 -13.69 -3.70 -0.86
N GLY A 145 -14.43 -2.60 -0.70
CA GLY A 145 -13.96 -1.26 -1.08
C GLY A 145 -12.73 -0.80 -0.28
N LYS A 146 -12.57 -1.31 0.94
CA LYS A 146 -11.41 -1.03 1.79
C LYS A 146 -10.20 -1.85 1.34
N LEU A 147 -10.40 -3.13 1.02
CA LEU A 147 -9.35 -3.98 0.41
C LEU A 147 -8.87 -3.40 -0.92
N HIS A 148 -9.79 -2.96 -1.78
CA HIS A 148 -9.46 -2.26 -3.02
C HIS A 148 -8.61 -1.01 -2.77
N SER A 149 -9.00 -0.20 -1.79
CA SER A 149 -8.26 1.02 -1.44
C SER A 149 -6.84 0.72 -0.93
N VAL A 150 -6.68 -0.38 -0.18
CA VAL A 150 -5.38 -0.86 0.31
C VAL A 150 -4.50 -1.33 -0.85
N LEU A 151 -5.04 -2.13 -1.78
CA LEU A 151 -4.30 -2.57 -2.98
C LEU A 151 -3.84 -1.38 -3.83
N ASN A 152 -4.73 -0.41 -4.08
CA ASN A 152 -4.38 0.82 -4.78
C ASN A 152 -3.34 1.66 -4.02
N LEU A 153 -3.35 1.63 -2.68
CA LEU A 153 -2.35 2.32 -1.88
C LEU A 153 -0.99 1.63 -1.95
N PHE A 154 -0.99 0.30 -1.84
CA PHE A 154 0.18 -0.54 -2.00
C PHE A 154 0.84 -0.30 -3.36
N GLU A 155 0.07 -0.29 -4.45
CA GLU A 155 0.61 -0.10 -5.79
C GLU A 155 1.35 1.25 -5.95
N VAL A 156 0.79 2.32 -5.39
CA VAL A 156 1.42 3.66 -5.45
C VAL A 156 2.64 3.76 -4.53
N VAL A 157 2.58 3.17 -3.32
CA VAL A 157 3.74 3.10 -2.43
C VAL A 157 4.89 2.36 -3.13
N ARG A 158 4.58 1.23 -3.76
CA ARG A 158 5.52 0.42 -4.56
C ARG A 158 6.11 1.21 -5.74
N GLU A 159 5.26 1.95 -6.48
CA GLU A 159 5.69 2.75 -7.64
C GLU A 159 6.65 3.87 -7.25
N TYR A 160 6.36 4.61 -6.16
CA TYR A 160 7.14 5.79 -5.78
C TYR A 160 8.36 5.47 -4.92
N PHE A 161 8.24 4.48 -4.04
CA PHE A 161 9.24 4.22 -3.01
C PHE A 161 9.95 2.87 -3.17
N GLY A 162 9.37 1.95 -3.94
CA GLY A 162 9.85 0.57 -4.03
C GLY A 162 11.32 0.46 -4.42
N GLY A 163 11.79 1.30 -5.36
CA GLY A 163 13.19 1.27 -5.81
C GLY A 163 14.24 1.74 -4.79
N TYR A 164 13.82 2.40 -3.70
CA TYR A 164 14.72 2.96 -2.69
C TYR A 164 14.62 2.28 -1.32
N MET A 165 13.58 1.46 -1.09
CA MET A 165 13.44 0.71 0.17
C MET A 165 14.52 -0.37 0.25
N LYS A 166 15.12 -0.56 1.43
CA LYS A 166 15.94 -1.75 1.67
C LYS A 166 15.05 -2.98 1.79
N ASP A 167 15.67 -4.15 1.65
CA ASP A 167 14.98 -5.44 1.62
C ASP A 167 14.11 -5.69 2.87
N ASP A 168 14.51 -5.24 4.06
CA ASP A 168 13.71 -5.38 5.29
C ASP A 168 12.38 -4.63 5.20
N LEU A 169 12.40 -3.34 4.86
CA LEU A 169 11.19 -2.55 4.75
C LEU A 169 10.34 -3.00 3.55
N LEU A 170 10.97 -3.41 2.45
CA LEU A 170 10.29 -3.94 1.28
C LEU A 170 9.55 -5.25 1.61
N SER A 171 10.19 -6.16 2.36
CA SER A 171 9.57 -7.40 2.84
C SER A 171 8.38 -7.11 3.77
N GLN A 172 8.52 -6.16 4.69
CA GLN A 172 7.42 -5.71 5.56
C GLN A 172 6.25 -5.12 4.76
N LEU A 173 6.53 -4.40 3.67
CA LEU A 173 5.51 -3.93 2.75
C LEU A 173 4.81 -5.11 2.06
N PHE A 174 5.55 -6.10 1.53
CA PHE A 174 4.98 -7.28 0.86
C PHE A 174 4.11 -8.12 1.80
N ASN A 175 4.44 -8.20 3.09
CA ASN A 175 3.61 -8.84 4.09
C ASN A 175 2.18 -8.28 4.15
N ILE A 176 2.01 -6.97 3.90
CA ILE A 176 0.67 -6.36 3.79
C ILE A 176 -0.07 -6.92 2.56
N PHE A 177 0.62 -7.07 1.43
CA PHE A 177 0.05 -7.64 0.21
C PHE A 177 -0.34 -9.11 0.40
N TYR A 178 0.48 -9.90 1.09
CA TYR A 178 0.17 -11.30 1.43
C TYR A 178 -1.03 -11.41 2.37
N ALA A 179 -1.16 -10.52 3.36
CA ALA A 179 -2.32 -10.50 4.26
C ALA A 179 -3.62 -10.19 3.51
N VAL A 180 -3.60 -9.21 2.60
CA VAL A 180 -4.75 -8.87 1.75
C VAL A 180 -5.09 -10.03 0.81
N SER A 181 -4.10 -10.62 0.16
CA SER A 181 -4.29 -11.76 -0.76
C SER A 181 -4.81 -12.99 -0.03
N SER A 182 -4.34 -13.26 1.18
CA SER A 182 -4.84 -14.34 2.04
C SER A 182 -6.29 -14.09 2.48
N THR A 183 -6.65 -12.84 2.79
CA THR A 183 -8.04 -12.48 3.12
C THR A 183 -8.96 -12.73 1.91
N ILE A 184 -8.53 -12.32 0.71
CA ILE A 184 -9.28 -12.55 -0.52
C ILE A 184 -9.39 -14.05 -0.82
N GLY A 185 -8.29 -14.79 -0.67
CA GLY A 185 -8.21 -16.24 -0.84
C GLY A 185 -9.19 -16.98 0.06
N GLY A 186 -9.11 -16.77 1.37
CA GLY A 186 -9.94 -17.46 2.35
C GLY A 186 -11.44 -17.19 2.21
N VAL A 187 -11.83 -15.98 1.78
CA VAL A 187 -13.24 -15.67 1.48
C VAL A 187 -13.72 -16.45 0.26
N LEU A 188 -12.89 -16.52 -0.79
CA LEU A 188 -13.23 -17.20 -2.04
C LEU A 188 -13.24 -18.73 -1.88
N GLU A 189 -12.42 -19.30 -1.02
CA GLU A 189 -12.47 -20.72 -0.63
C GLU A 189 -13.80 -21.08 0.05
N LYS A 190 -14.32 -20.17 0.89
CA LYS A 190 -15.65 -20.30 1.50
C LYS A 190 -16.76 -19.68 0.64
N GLY A 191 -16.52 -19.48 -0.65
CA GLY A 191 -17.40 -18.74 -1.56
C GLY A 191 -18.82 -19.29 -1.66
N TYR A 192 -19.03 -20.57 -1.39
CA TYR A 192 -20.36 -21.21 -1.35
C TYR A 192 -21.24 -20.71 -0.19
N LYS A 193 -20.65 -20.11 0.86
CA LYS A 193 -21.35 -19.47 1.99
C LYS A 193 -21.54 -17.97 1.82
N VAL A 194 -21.11 -17.41 0.68
CA VAL A 194 -21.03 -15.97 0.45
C VAL A 194 -21.95 -15.60 -0.72
N HIS A 195 -22.64 -14.47 -0.60
CA HIS A 195 -23.53 -13.99 -1.66
C HIS A 195 -22.79 -13.85 -3.00
N VAL A 196 -23.41 -14.30 -4.10
CA VAL A 196 -22.80 -14.37 -5.43
C VAL A 196 -22.21 -13.04 -5.91
N GLY A 197 -22.89 -11.93 -5.60
CA GLY A 197 -22.41 -10.58 -5.92
C GLY A 197 -21.11 -10.24 -5.18
N TYR A 198 -20.98 -10.65 -3.92
CA TYR A 198 -19.77 -10.44 -3.13
C TYR A 198 -18.62 -11.32 -3.65
N VAL A 199 -18.90 -12.58 -4.00
CA VAL A 199 -17.93 -13.47 -4.65
C VAL A 199 -17.37 -12.85 -5.93
N LYS A 200 -18.24 -12.23 -6.77
CA LYS A 200 -17.82 -11.51 -7.99
C LYS A 200 -16.85 -10.37 -7.65
N VAL A 201 -17.14 -9.56 -6.63
CA VAL A 201 -16.26 -8.47 -6.20
C VAL A 201 -14.92 -9.02 -5.69
N MET A 202 -14.92 -10.10 -4.90
CA MET A 202 -13.67 -10.71 -4.41
C MET A 202 -12.82 -11.30 -5.54
N LYS A 203 -13.44 -11.89 -6.58
CA LYS A 203 -12.72 -12.33 -7.79
C LYS A 203 -12.06 -11.14 -8.50
N ASN A 204 -12.74 -10.01 -8.63
CA ASN A 204 -12.15 -8.80 -9.21
C ASN A 204 -10.95 -8.29 -8.38
N LEU A 205 -11.03 -8.36 -7.04
CA LEU A 205 -9.90 -8.03 -6.17
C LEU A 205 -8.73 -9.01 -6.32
N ARG A 206 -8.99 -10.31 -6.54
CA ARG A 206 -7.93 -11.28 -6.89
C ARG A 206 -7.26 -10.91 -8.22
N THR A 207 -8.02 -10.53 -9.25
CA THR A 207 -7.48 -10.06 -10.53
C THR A 207 -6.60 -8.82 -10.37
N LEU A 208 -7.03 -7.85 -9.54
CA LEU A 208 -6.21 -6.69 -9.20
C LEU A 208 -4.92 -7.09 -8.48
N SER A 209 -5.01 -8.03 -7.52
CA SER A 209 -3.85 -8.53 -6.78
C SER A 209 -2.85 -9.22 -7.71
N LEU A 210 -3.31 -10.01 -8.70
CA LEU A 210 -2.45 -10.60 -9.73
C LEU A 210 -1.79 -9.57 -10.64
N SER A 211 -2.50 -8.50 -10.98
CA SER A 211 -1.92 -7.38 -11.73
C SER A 211 -0.79 -6.70 -10.96
N ILE A 212 -1.01 -6.46 -9.65
CA ILE A 212 0.03 -5.92 -8.76
C ILE A 212 1.20 -6.91 -8.65
N LEU A 213 0.93 -8.20 -8.46
CA LEU A 213 1.95 -9.24 -8.37
C LEU A 213 2.84 -9.28 -9.60
N ARG A 214 2.25 -9.22 -10.80
CA ARG A 214 3.00 -9.13 -12.06
C ARG A 214 3.98 -7.96 -12.02
N LYS A 215 3.48 -6.77 -11.64
CA LYS A 215 4.31 -5.57 -11.54
C LYS A 215 5.39 -5.67 -10.45
N LEU A 216 5.15 -6.43 -9.38
CA LEU A 216 6.17 -6.74 -8.37
C LEU A 216 7.33 -7.55 -8.98
N PHE A 217 7.02 -8.63 -9.70
CA PHE A 217 8.05 -9.42 -10.37
C PHE A 217 8.79 -8.65 -11.49
N GLU A 218 8.13 -7.70 -12.15
CA GLU A 218 8.76 -6.82 -13.14
C GLU A 218 9.71 -5.80 -12.51
N GLN A 219 9.32 -5.19 -11.39
CA GLN A 219 10.11 -4.14 -10.74
C GLN A 219 11.23 -4.70 -9.84
N PHE A 220 10.98 -5.84 -9.18
CA PHE A 220 11.87 -6.45 -8.20
C PHE A 220 12.44 -7.77 -8.74
N ASP A 221 13.03 -7.68 -9.93
CA ASP A 221 13.64 -8.80 -10.66
C ASP A 221 14.81 -9.47 -9.90
N LYS A 222 15.44 -8.72 -8.99
CA LYS A 222 16.56 -9.17 -8.16
C LYS A 222 16.18 -9.59 -6.74
N TYR A 223 14.97 -9.27 -6.28
CA TYR A 223 14.54 -9.56 -4.91
C TYR A 223 14.60 -11.07 -4.60
N PRO A 224 15.12 -11.47 -3.43
CA PRO A 224 15.30 -12.88 -3.07
C PRO A 224 13.99 -13.49 -2.55
N TRP A 225 13.02 -13.70 -3.43
CA TRP A 225 11.73 -14.32 -3.09
C TRP A 225 11.93 -15.64 -2.32
N SER A 226 11.47 -15.67 -1.08
CA SER A 226 11.58 -16.84 -0.21
C SER A 226 10.54 -17.92 -0.56
N LYS A 227 10.81 -19.16 -0.12
CA LYS A 227 9.88 -20.29 -0.32
C LYS A 227 8.50 -20.01 0.29
N GLU A 228 8.45 -19.37 1.46
CA GLU A 228 7.18 -19.03 2.12
C GLU A 228 6.37 -18.00 1.32
N GLU A 229 7.02 -16.96 0.79
CA GLU A 229 6.36 -15.95 -0.04
C GLU A 229 5.78 -16.56 -1.30
N VAL A 230 6.58 -17.36 -2.00
CA VAL A 230 6.15 -18.09 -3.20
C VAL A 230 4.96 -18.99 -2.86
N TYR A 231 5.05 -19.76 -1.78
CA TYR A 231 3.95 -20.63 -1.36
C TYR A 231 2.65 -19.85 -1.12
N VAL A 232 2.69 -18.72 -0.41
CA VAL A 232 1.51 -17.89 -0.14
C VAL A 232 0.93 -17.31 -1.44
N ILE A 233 1.79 -16.79 -2.33
CA ILE A 233 1.41 -16.28 -3.65
C ILE A 233 0.66 -17.36 -4.44
N PHE A 234 1.24 -18.56 -4.53
CA PHE A 234 0.67 -19.65 -5.31
C PHE A 234 -0.66 -20.14 -4.74
N ARG A 235 -0.72 -20.37 -3.42
CA ARG A 235 -1.95 -20.84 -2.76
C ARG A 235 -3.10 -19.84 -2.87
N THR A 236 -2.82 -18.54 -2.72
CA THR A 236 -3.90 -17.52 -2.65
C THR A 236 -4.33 -16.98 -4.01
N LEU A 237 -3.40 -16.87 -4.97
CA LEU A 237 -3.63 -16.17 -6.24
C LEU A 237 -3.59 -17.10 -7.47
N LEU A 238 -2.63 -18.05 -7.56
CA LEU A 238 -2.41 -18.83 -8.78
C LEU A 238 -3.20 -20.14 -8.84
N TRP A 239 -3.05 -21.02 -7.85
CA TRP A 239 -3.70 -22.34 -7.87
C TRP A 239 -5.22 -22.28 -8.06
N PRO A 240 -5.95 -21.32 -7.46
CA PRO A 240 -7.39 -21.21 -7.69
C PRO A 240 -7.77 -20.89 -9.15
N LEU A 241 -6.83 -20.44 -9.98
CA LEU A 241 -7.06 -20.00 -11.37
C LEU A 241 -6.42 -20.90 -12.41
N ILE A 242 -5.34 -21.63 -12.07
CA ILE A 242 -4.59 -22.46 -13.02
C ILE A 242 -5.48 -23.50 -13.71
N ASN A 243 -6.38 -24.15 -12.97
CA ASN A 243 -7.30 -25.15 -13.53
C ASN A 243 -8.26 -24.57 -14.59
N LYS A 244 -8.48 -23.25 -14.59
CA LYS A 244 -9.37 -22.56 -15.52
C LYS A 244 -8.64 -21.85 -16.65
N LEU A 245 -7.31 -21.83 -16.60
CA LEU A 245 -6.49 -21.07 -17.54
C LEU A 245 -6.72 -21.50 -18.99
N HIS A 246 -6.87 -22.81 -19.24
CA HIS A 246 -7.13 -23.37 -20.57
C HIS A 246 -8.50 -22.97 -21.16
N ILE A 247 -9.46 -22.58 -20.32
CA ILE A 247 -10.81 -22.17 -20.72
C ILE A 247 -10.86 -20.64 -20.85
N GLU A 248 -10.37 -19.92 -19.84
CA GLU A 248 -10.48 -18.46 -19.76
C GLU A 248 -9.49 -17.73 -20.68
N GLY A 249 -8.41 -18.39 -21.13
CA GLY A 249 -7.35 -17.81 -21.95
C GLY A 249 -7.51 -17.94 -23.47
N VAL A 250 -8.61 -18.50 -23.97
CA VAL A 250 -8.78 -18.82 -25.39
C VAL A 250 -8.86 -17.58 -26.28
N ILE A 251 -9.54 -16.52 -25.81
CA ILE A 251 -9.83 -15.33 -26.63
C ILE A 251 -8.82 -14.21 -26.36
N ASN A 252 -8.48 -13.97 -25.09
CA ASN A 252 -7.58 -12.91 -24.68
C ASN A 252 -6.64 -13.40 -23.57
N PRO A 253 -5.39 -12.93 -23.52
CA PRO A 253 -4.45 -13.32 -22.48
C PRO A 253 -4.95 -12.87 -21.10
N THR A 254 -5.22 -13.84 -20.23
CA THR A 254 -5.65 -13.59 -18.84
C THR A 254 -4.54 -12.87 -18.05
N ILE A 255 -4.88 -12.26 -16.92
CA ILE A 255 -3.86 -11.64 -16.06
C ILE A 255 -2.84 -12.67 -15.55
N LEU A 256 -3.28 -13.90 -15.31
CA LEU A 256 -2.43 -15.01 -14.95
C LEU A 256 -1.45 -15.33 -16.09
N LEU A 257 -1.92 -15.42 -17.33
CA LEU A 257 -1.04 -15.66 -18.48
C LEU A 257 -0.01 -14.53 -18.65
N LYS A 258 -0.41 -13.27 -18.42
CA LYS A 258 0.51 -12.12 -18.44
C LYS A 258 1.57 -12.21 -17.34
N LEU A 259 1.20 -12.68 -16.14
CA LEU A 259 2.15 -12.94 -15.05
C LEU A 259 3.14 -14.06 -15.43
N LEU A 260 2.64 -15.19 -15.96
CA LEU A 260 3.50 -16.29 -16.40
C LEU A 260 4.46 -15.82 -17.51
N ASN A 261 3.99 -15.01 -18.45
CA ASN A 261 4.83 -14.42 -19.47
C ASN A 261 5.94 -13.54 -18.86
N THR A 262 5.62 -12.70 -17.87
CA THR A 262 6.64 -11.94 -17.12
C THR A 262 7.71 -12.86 -16.51
N TRP A 263 7.33 -14.01 -15.97
CA TRP A 263 8.30 -15.00 -15.46
C TRP A 263 9.14 -15.65 -16.55
N CYS A 264 8.58 -15.92 -17.73
CA CYS A 264 9.34 -16.45 -18.87
C CYS A 264 10.43 -15.48 -19.38
N LEU A 265 10.28 -14.17 -19.14
CA LEU A 265 11.25 -13.16 -19.55
C LEU A 265 12.48 -13.08 -18.63
N ASN A 266 12.47 -13.73 -17.46
CA ASN A 266 13.57 -13.71 -16.52
C ASN A 266 13.93 -15.14 -16.04
N PRO A 267 15.13 -15.65 -16.38
CA PRO A 267 15.56 -17.00 -16.00
C PRO A 267 15.46 -17.34 -14.51
N ARG A 268 15.58 -16.35 -13.60
CA ARG A 268 15.44 -16.56 -12.15
C ARG A 268 14.06 -17.08 -11.77
N PHE A 269 13.04 -16.81 -12.58
CA PHE A 269 11.66 -17.19 -12.30
C PHE A 269 11.24 -18.50 -12.98
N TYR A 270 12.11 -19.18 -13.72
CA TYR A 270 11.78 -20.45 -14.38
C TYR A 270 11.41 -21.54 -13.37
N ILE A 271 12.02 -21.51 -12.18
CA ILE A 271 11.68 -22.43 -11.09
C ILE A 271 10.22 -22.30 -10.64
N LEU A 272 9.61 -21.12 -10.80
CA LEU A 272 8.20 -20.89 -10.48
C LEU A 272 7.27 -21.57 -11.50
N LEU A 273 7.71 -21.76 -12.75
CA LEU A 273 6.92 -22.38 -13.82
C LEU A 273 6.82 -23.91 -13.70
N VAL A 274 7.77 -24.53 -12.98
CA VAL A 274 7.81 -25.98 -12.73
C VAL A 274 7.30 -26.36 -11.33
N THR A 275 6.75 -25.40 -10.59
CA THR A 275 6.20 -25.65 -9.25
C THR A 275 4.91 -26.46 -9.35
N CYS A 276 4.76 -27.50 -8.52
CA CYS A 276 3.54 -28.29 -8.42
C CYS A 276 2.76 -27.94 -7.15
N PRO A 277 1.41 -28.03 -7.15
CA PRO A 277 0.64 -27.94 -5.93
C PRO A 277 0.93 -29.15 -5.04
N GLU A 278 1.52 -28.91 -3.86
CA GLU A 278 1.53 -29.87 -2.75
C GLU A 278 0.12 -30.11 -2.20
#